data_AF-A0AAP2C966-F1
#
_entry.id   AF-A0AAP2C966-F1
#
_cell.length_a   1.000
_cell.length_b   1.000
_cell.length_c   1.000
_cell.angle_alpha   90.00
_cell.angle_beta   90.00
_cell.angle_gamma   90.00
#
_symmetry.space_group_name_H-M   'P 1'
#
loop_
_entity.id
_entity.type
_entity.pdbx_description
1 polymer ?
#
loop_
_entity_poly.entity_id
_entity_poly.type
_entity_poly.pdbx_seq_one_letter_code
_entity_poly.pdbx_strand_id
1 'polypeptide(L)'
;MNSKAEQSAGATTGADIAKYAVSALLIIAAIVIGTFDPFGLAAPLPTVIGLVGAIAGVALLLPTTLGRRASGYLGEARFELRKVVWPTRQETTRMTLVVAVVVVILTILVGIIDFLISGGMRLLLGN
;
A
#
# COMPACT_ATOMS: atom_id res chain seq x y z
N MET A 1 -32.27 1.13 -15.98
CA MET A 1 -32.88 -0.19 -15.68
C MET A 1 -31.81 -1.29 -15.69
N ASN A 2 -30.78 -1.24 -14.83
CA ASN A 2 -29.71 -2.26 -14.80
C ASN A 2 -29.34 -2.78 -13.40
N SER A 3 -30.10 -2.41 -12.36
CA SER A 3 -29.77 -2.77 -10.97
C SER A 3 -29.94 -4.27 -10.65
N LYS A 4 -30.79 -5.00 -11.37
CA LYS A 4 -31.01 -6.44 -11.14
C LYS A 4 -29.94 -7.34 -11.77
N ALA A 5 -29.25 -6.89 -12.82
CA ALA A 5 -28.15 -7.65 -13.43
C ALA A 5 -26.86 -7.57 -12.59
N GLU A 6 -26.62 -6.46 -11.87
CA GLU A 6 -25.51 -6.33 -10.92
C GLU A 6 -25.79 -7.01 -9.58
N GLN A 7 -27.04 -6.99 -9.08
CA GLN A 7 -27.39 -7.65 -7.81
C GLN A 7 -27.23 -9.19 -7.86
N SER A 8 -27.41 -9.83 -9.02
CA SER A 8 -27.17 -11.27 -9.19
C SER A 8 -25.69 -11.65 -9.38
N ALA A 9 -24.84 -10.71 -9.79
CA ALA A 9 -23.39 -10.93 -10.00
C ALA A 9 -22.57 -10.73 -8.72
N GLY A 10 -23.21 -10.19 -7.67
CA GLY A 10 -22.60 -9.83 -6.39
C GLY A 10 -22.94 -10.74 -5.22
N ALA A 11 -23.63 -11.87 -5.39
CA ALA A 11 -23.79 -12.81 -4.30
C ALA A 11 -22.47 -13.59 -4.09
N THR A 12 -21.83 -13.41 -2.94
CA THR A 12 -20.72 -14.27 -2.53
C THR A 12 -21.23 -15.70 -2.47
N THR A 13 -20.85 -16.52 -3.45
CA THR A 13 -21.29 -17.91 -3.48
C THR A 13 -20.56 -18.66 -2.35
N GLY A 14 -21.16 -19.71 -1.78
CA GLY A 14 -20.46 -20.53 -0.75
C GLY A 14 -19.09 -21.03 -1.22
N ALA A 15 -18.92 -21.26 -2.52
CA ALA A 15 -17.64 -21.59 -3.15
C ALA A 15 -16.62 -20.42 -3.13
N ASP A 16 -17.04 -19.16 -3.13
CA ASP A 16 -16.14 -18.01 -3.02
C ASP A 16 -15.63 -17.85 -1.59
N ILE A 17 -16.46 -18.15 -0.58
CA ILE A 17 -16.05 -18.18 0.83
C ILE A 17 -14.94 -19.22 1.03
N ALA A 18 -15.08 -20.41 0.43
CA ALA A 18 -14.03 -21.43 0.45
C ALA A 18 -12.74 -20.95 -0.22
N LYS A 19 -12.81 -20.27 -1.37
CA LYS A 19 -11.63 -19.68 -2.02
C LYS A 19 -10.95 -18.62 -1.17
N TYR A 20 -11.70 -17.79 -0.44
CA TYR A 20 -11.12 -16.82 0.50
C TYR A 20 -10.42 -17.50 1.66
N ALA A 21 -11.03 -18.54 2.24
CA ALA A 21 -10.41 -19.31 3.32
C ALA A 21 -9.11 -19.98 2.85
N VAL A 22 -9.11 -20.59 1.66
CA VAL A 22 -7.91 -21.21 1.05
C VAL A 22 -6.83 -20.17 0.78
N SER A 23 -7.18 -19.00 0.24
CA SER A 23 -6.24 -17.90 -0.01
C SER A 23 -5.60 -17.41 1.30
N ALA A 24 -6.40 -17.18 2.35
CA ALA A 24 -5.90 -16.76 3.65
C ALA A 24 -4.95 -17.78 4.27
N LEU A 25 -5.30 -19.07 4.23
CA LEU A 25 -4.45 -20.14 4.73
C LEU A 25 -3.13 -20.24 3.94
N LEU A 26 -3.18 -20.10 2.62
CA LEU A 26 -1.97 -20.12 1.78
C LEU A 26 -1.04 -18.95 2.07
N ILE A 27 -1.58 -17.74 2.29
CA ILE A 27 -0.76 -16.56 2.64
C ILE A 27 -0.13 -16.75 4.02
N ILE A 28 -0.87 -17.27 5.00
CA ILE A 28 -0.33 -17.56 6.32
C ILE A 28 0.78 -18.62 6.22
N ALA A 29 0.54 -19.72 5.50
CA ALA A 29 1.54 -20.75 5.28
C ALA A 29 2.79 -20.21 4.55
N ALA A 30 2.61 -19.36 3.55
CA ALA A 30 3.68 -18.69 2.81
C ALA A 30 4.57 -17.82 3.71
N ILE A 31 3.97 -17.01 4.58
CA ILE A 31 4.69 -16.19 5.56
C ILE A 31 5.46 -17.08 6.53
N VAL A 32 4.79 -18.10 7.08
CA VAL A 32 5.41 -19.01 8.06
C VAL A 32 6.62 -19.75 7.47
N ILE A 33 6.47 -20.32 6.28
CA ILE A 33 7.57 -21.02 5.59
C ILE A 33 8.69 -20.03 5.26
N GLY A 34 8.36 -18.83 4.80
CA GLY A 34 9.34 -17.82 4.40
C GLY A 34 10.15 -17.22 5.53
N THR A 35 9.60 -17.11 6.75
CA THR A 35 10.24 -16.40 7.88
C THR A 35 10.67 -17.29 9.04
N PHE A 36 9.97 -18.40 9.32
CA PHE A 36 10.23 -19.22 10.52
C PHE A 36 11.04 -20.49 10.25
N ASP A 37 11.36 -20.79 8.98
CA ASP A 37 12.07 -22.00 8.54
C ASP A 37 11.68 -23.27 9.34
N PRO A 38 10.39 -23.67 9.31
CA PRO A 38 9.90 -24.79 10.13
C PRO A 38 10.51 -26.15 9.75
N PHE A 39 11.20 -26.24 8.62
CA PHE A 39 11.76 -27.46 8.08
C PHE A 39 13.30 -27.51 8.15
N GLY A 40 13.94 -26.47 8.70
CA GLY A 40 15.41 -26.39 8.83
C GLY A 40 16.14 -26.42 7.49
N LEU A 41 15.53 -25.86 6.45
CA LEU A 41 16.07 -25.85 5.09
C LEU A 41 17.08 -24.70 4.96
N ALA A 42 18.21 -24.96 4.31
CA ALA A 42 19.18 -23.91 4.02
C ALA A 42 18.54 -22.77 3.19
N ALA A 43 18.82 -21.52 3.58
CA ALA A 43 18.53 -20.36 2.74
C ALA A 43 19.21 -20.54 1.37
N PRO A 44 18.56 -20.19 0.24
CA PRO A 44 17.39 -19.30 0.08
C PRO A 44 16.04 -20.01 -0.18
N LEU A 45 15.97 -21.34 -0.06
CA LEU A 45 14.79 -22.12 -0.49
C LEU A 45 13.47 -21.73 0.21
N PRO A 46 13.40 -21.56 1.55
CA PRO A 46 12.16 -21.21 2.23
C PRO A 46 11.59 -19.86 1.82
N THR A 47 12.45 -18.87 1.59
CA THR A 47 12.05 -17.51 1.16
C THR A 47 11.42 -17.54 -0.22
N VAL A 48 11.95 -18.34 -1.15
CA VAL A 48 11.38 -18.49 -2.49
C VAL A 48 10.03 -19.21 -2.43
N ILE A 49 9.91 -20.27 -1.63
CA ILE A 49 8.65 -21.01 -1.45
C ILE A 49 7.58 -20.10 -0.83
N GLY A 50 7.94 -19.31 0.19
CA GLY A 50 7.06 -18.33 0.81
C GLY A 50 6.60 -17.27 -0.20
N LEU A 51 7.52 -16.71 -1.00
CA LEU A 51 7.15 -15.74 -2.03
C LEU A 51 6.19 -16.32 -3.07
N VAL A 52 6.48 -17.52 -3.58
CA VAL A 52 5.63 -18.22 -4.56
C VAL A 52 4.26 -18.54 -3.96
N GLY A 53 4.21 -19.00 -2.72
CA GLY A 53 2.97 -19.27 -2.00
C GLY A 53 2.12 -18.02 -1.78
N ALA A 54 2.75 -16.88 -1.46
CA ALA A 54 2.07 -15.61 -1.33
C ALA A 54 1.49 -15.13 -2.67
N ILE A 55 2.27 -15.23 -3.75
CA ILE A 55 1.82 -14.89 -5.11
C ILE A 55 0.64 -15.78 -5.51
N ALA A 56 0.71 -17.09 -5.26
CA ALA A 56 -0.38 -18.03 -5.54
C ALA A 56 -1.63 -17.71 -4.71
N GLY A 57 -1.48 -17.42 -3.42
CA GLY A 57 -2.58 -17.01 -2.54
C GLY A 57 -3.29 -15.76 -3.03
N VAL A 58 -2.55 -14.74 -3.48
CA VAL A 58 -3.11 -13.52 -4.08
C VAL A 58 -3.74 -13.81 -5.44
N ALA A 59 -3.12 -14.61 -6.29
CA ALA A 59 -3.65 -14.96 -7.61
C ALA A 59 -5.00 -15.69 -7.53
N LEU A 60 -5.21 -16.49 -6.48
CA LEU A 60 -6.49 -17.15 -6.21
C LEU A 60 -7.64 -16.18 -5.92
N LEU A 61 -7.36 -14.94 -5.54
CA LEU A 61 -8.37 -13.90 -5.36
C LEU A 61 -8.85 -13.30 -6.69
N LEU A 62 -8.08 -13.41 -7.78
CA LEU A 62 -8.44 -12.82 -9.08
C LEU A 62 -9.76 -13.37 -9.67
N PRO A 63 -10.00 -14.69 -9.71
CA PRO A 63 -11.27 -15.25 -10.23
C PRO A 63 -12.44 -15.17 -9.23
N THR A 64 -12.25 -14.59 -8.05
CA THR A 64 -13.33 -14.45 -7.04
C THR A 64 -14.25 -13.27 -7.33
N THR A 65 -15.37 -13.20 -6.62
CA THR A 65 -16.28 -12.03 -6.66
C THR A 65 -15.58 -10.72 -6.29
N LEU A 66 -14.61 -10.75 -5.36
CA LEU A 66 -13.79 -9.58 -5.01
C LEU A 66 -12.91 -9.13 -6.18
N GLY A 67 -12.25 -10.07 -6.87
CA GLY A 67 -11.39 -9.77 -8.02
C GLY A 67 -12.15 -9.19 -9.22
N ARG A 68 -13.36 -9.71 -9.50
CA ARG A 68 -14.25 -9.16 -10.54
C ARG A 68 -14.75 -7.76 -10.20
N ARG A 69 -15.11 -7.50 -8.94
CA ARG A 69 -15.49 -6.15 -8.49
C ARG A 69 -14.32 -5.19 -8.60
N ALA A 70 -13.15 -5.56 -8.09
CA ALA A 70 -11.95 -4.72 -8.14
C ALA A 70 -11.55 -4.34 -9.58
N SER A 71 -11.63 -5.28 -10.52
CA SER A 71 -11.36 -4.99 -11.94
C SER A 71 -12.42 -4.06 -12.58
N GLY A 72 -13.70 -4.23 -12.23
CA GLY A 72 -14.76 -3.29 -12.61
C GLY A 72 -14.52 -1.87 -12.08
N TYR A 73 -14.23 -1.74 -10.79
CA TYR A 73 -13.87 -0.47 -10.15
C TYR A 73 -12.64 0.19 -10.78
N LEU A 74 -11.62 -0.59 -11.17
CA LEU A 74 -10.44 -0.07 -11.86
C LEU A 74 -10.80 0.51 -13.24
N GLY A 75 -11.74 -0.11 -13.95
CA GLY A 75 -12.27 0.40 -15.21
C GLY A 75 -12.99 1.73 -15.04
N GLU A 76 -13.85 1.81 -14.02
CA GLU A 76 -14.62 3.02 -13.68
C GLU A 76 -13.70 4.15 -13.19
N ALA A 77 -12.74 3.85 -12.31
CA ALA A 77 -11.72 4.79 -11.85
C ALA A 77 -10.88 5.34 -13.01
N ARG A 78 -10.50 4.49 -13.99
CA ARG A 78 -9.81 4.95 -15.21
C ARG A 78 -10.66 5.90 -16.05
N PHE A 79 -11.97 5.69 -16.10
CA PHE A 79 -12.87 6.59 -16.81
C PHE A 79 -12.99 7.94 -16.09
N GLU A 80 -13.04 7.94 -14.76
CA GLU A 80 -13.05 9.17 -13.97
C GLU A 80 -11.72 9.93 -14.00
N LEU A 81 -10.59 9.22 -13.99
CA LEU A 81 -9.26 9.82 -14.13
C LEU A 81 -9.10 10.59 -15.45
N ARG A 82 -9.84 10.22 -16.51
CA ARG A 82 -9.85 10.98 -17.77
C ARG A 82 -10.61 12.31 -17.66
N LYS A 83 -11.51 12.45 -16.68
CA LYS A 83 -12.22 13.71 -16.37
C LYS A 83 -11.36 14.65 -15.53
N VAL A 84 -10.28 14.14 -14.93
CA VAL A 84 -9.35 14.96 -14.15
C VAL A 84 -8.52 15.80 -15.10
N VAL A 85 -8.70 17.13 -14.99
CA VAL A 85 -7.84 18.09 -15.67
C VAL A 85 -6.55 18.19 -14.87
N TRP A 86 -5.50 17.54 -15.37
CA TRP A 86 -4.19 17.63 -14.72
C TRP A 86 -3.56 19.01 -14.97
N PRO A 87 -3.00 19.65 -13.94
CA PRO A 87 -2.35 20.95 -14.07
C PRO A 87 -1.18 20.86 -15.04
N THR A 88 -0.88 21.99 -15.70
CA THR A 88 0.26 22.06 -16.60
C THR A 88 1.57 21.89 -15.84
N ARG A 89 2.64 21.42 -16.51
CA ARG A 89 3.96 21.26 -15.84
C ARG A 89 4.45 22.54 -15.17
N GLN A 90 4.12 23.70 -15.75
CA GLN A 90 4.49 25.00 -15.20
C GLN A 90 3.76 25.29 -13.89
N GLU A 91 2.45 25.01 -13.84
CA GLU A 91 1.62 25.18 -12.64
C GLU A 91 2.06 24.24 -11.51
N THR A 92 2.26 22.95 -11.81
CA THR A 92 2.76 21.97 -10.84
C THR A 92 4.10 22.40 -10.26
N THR A 93 5.05 22.79 -11.12
CA THR A 93 6.38 23.23 -10.67
C THR A 93 6.30 24.47 -9.79
N ARG A 94 5.42 25.43 -10.13
CA ARG A 94 5.22 26.64 -9.33
C ARG A 94 4.70 26.29 -7.93
N MET A 95 3.70 25.42 -7.85
CA MET A 95 3.14 24.98 -6.56
C MET A 95 4.17 24.19 -5.74
N THR A 96 4.94 23.30 -6.36
CA THR A 96 6.03 22.58 -5.67
C THR A 96 7.12 23.51 -5.17
N LEU A 97 7.50 24.52 -5.95
CA LEU A 97 8.52 25.51 -5.55
C LEU A 97 8.04 26.30 -4.33
N VAL A 98 6.77 26.74 -4.31
CA VAL A 98 6.18 27.40 -3.15
C VAL A 98 6.28 26.52 -1.91
N VAL A 99 5.87 25.25 -2.00
CA VAL A 99 5.97 24.30 -0.87
C VAL A 99 7.43 24.09 -0.46
N ALA A 100 8.35 23.95 -1.41
CA ALA A 100 9.78 23.76 -1.13
C ALA A 100 10.37 24.96 -0.36
N VAL A 101 10.02 26.19 -0.74
CA VAL A 101 10.45 27.40 -0.02
C VAL A 101 9.90 27.42 1.40
N VAL A 102 8.62 27.09 1.59
CA VAL A 102 8.01 27.02 2.92
C VAL A 102 8.72 25.97 3.78
N VAL A 103 9.00 24.77 3.24
CA VAL A 103 9.74 23.73 3.95
C VAL A 103 11.14 24.21 4.35
N VAL A 104 11.88 24.87 3.46
CA VAL A 104 13.22 25.41 3.77
C VAL A 104 13.16 26.46 4.89
N ILE A 105 12.17 27.35 4.87
CA ILE A 105 12.01 28.37 5.92
C ILE A 105 11.71 27.69 7.26
N LEU A 106 10.79 26.72 7.28
CA LEU A 106 10.41 26.01 8.49
C LEU A 106 11.58 25.19 9.05
N THR A 107 12.35 24.50 8.21
CA THR A 107 13.49 23.71 8.67
C THR A 107 14.61 24.59 9.24
N ILE A 108 14.86 25.76 8.65
CA ILE A 108 15.81 26.74 9.19
C ILE A 108 15.29 27.28 10.53
N LEU A 109 14.01 27.67 10.61
CA LEU A 109 13.42 28.21 11.84
C LEU A 109 13.51 27.21 12.99
N VAL A 110 13.08 25.96 12.74
CA VAL A 110 13.17 24.88 13.73
C VAL A 110 14.63 24.61 14.10
N GLY A 111 15.54 24.54 13.12
CA GLY A 111 16.96 24.32 13.37
C GLY A 111 17.62 25.42 14.21
N ILE A 112 17.22 26.68 14.04
CA ILE A 112 17.69 27.79 14.89
C ILE A 112 17.18 27.60 16.33
N ILE A 113 15.90 27.27 16.49
CA ILE A 113 15.32 27.01 17.81
C ILE A 113 16.04 25.84 18.50
N ASP A 114 16.27 24.74 17.78
CA ASP A 114 17.01 23.59 18.29
C ASP A 114 18.45 23.96 18.70
N PHE A 115 19.12 24.80 17.91
CA PHE A 115 20.46 25.28 18.22
C PHE A 115 20.47 26.17 19.48
N LEU A 116 19.52 27.09 19.61
CA LEU A 116 19.40 27.97 20.77
C LEU A 116 19.07 27.19 22.05
N ILE A 117 18.13 26.26 21.97
CA ILE A 117 17.77 25.39 23.09
C ILE A 117 18.97 24.54 23.48
N SER A 118 19.65 23.92 22.51
CA SER A 118 20.84 23.10 22.77
C SER A 118 21.98 23.91 23.39
N GLY A 119 22.21 25.15 22.93
CA GLY A 119 23.20 26.06 23.49
C GLY A 119 22.87 26.48 24.92
N GLY A 120 21.60 26.83 25.17
CA GLY A 120 21.11 27.15 26.51
C GLY A 120 21.22 25.97 27.48
N MET A 121 20.90 24.75 27.01
CA MET A 121 21.06 23.54 27.80
C MET A 121 22.53 23.26 28.17
N ARG A 122 23.48 23.44 27.24
CA ARG A 122 24.92 23.27 27.53
C ARG A 122 25.37 24.22 28.63
N LEU A 123 25.00 25.49 28.52
CA LEU A 123 25.34 26.53 29.49
C LEU A 123 24.73 26.28 30.88
N LEU A 124 23.50 25.75 30.95
CA LEU A 124 22.85 25.36 32.22
C LEU A 124 23.47 24.11 32.85
N LEU A 125 23.93 23.15 32.05
CA LEU A 125 24.57 21.91 32.52
C LEU A 125 26.05 22.11 32.92
N GLY A 126 26.57 23.34 32.83
CA GLY A 126 27.90 23.70 33.33
C GLY A 126 29.07 23.18 32.50
N ASN A 127 28.83 22.83 31.23
CA ASN A 127 29.84 22.61 30.19
C ASN A 127 29.41 23.34 28.90
#